data_AF-A0A3E1Q9B8-F1
#
_entry.id   AF-A0A3E1Q9B8-F1
#
_cell.length_a   1.000
_cell.length_b   1.000
_cell.length_c   1.000
_cell.angle_alpha   90.00
_cell.angle_beta   90.00
_cell.angle_gamma   90.00
#
_symmetry.space_group_name_H-M   'P 1'
#
loop_
_entity.id
_entity.type
_entity.pdbx_description
1 polymer ?
#
loop_
_entity_poly.entity_id
_entity_poly.type
_entity_poly.pdbx_seq_one_letter_code
_entity_poly.pdbx_strand_id
1 'polypeptide(L)'
;MSLLDTKHKKKSMTITVILHVIILILLFYVGLTYLDPPPENGIAVNFGTIETGSGNIQPTEPIKAAPKETTPPPVSQSKTEIKEEIVTQDVEDAPVIKKEKKKEVQKETPVKEQPKETPKKPDPKPDKTTTDALSNLINAPKSDGTAKGSEGNDDTAGDKGNPDGDPNAKSYYGTGKGLDGDGNYLLGGRKALNKKKFEQDCNEAGKVVVSIEVDRNGKVISATPGVRGTTNNSKCLLEPAKRAALATRFNSDDKAPAKQIGKIIYNFSLSE
;
A
#
# COMPACT_ATOMS: atom_id res chain seq x y z
N MET A 1 73.37 10.84 19.69
CA MET A 1 73.83 12.09 19.04
C MET A 1 72.77 13.16 19.24
N SER A 2 73.15 14.44 19.36
CA SER A 2 72.17 15.53 19.29
C SER A 2 71.77 15.76 17.83
N LEU A 3 70.50 16.11 17.59
CA LEU A 3 69.95 16.24 16.22
C LEU A 3 69.98 17.69 15.71
N LEU A 4 70.24 18.67 16.59
CA LEU A 4 70.00 20.10 16.33
C LEU A 4 71.20 20.99 16.73
N ASP A 5 72.42 20.58 16.38
CA ASP A 5 73.64 21.23 16.88
C ASP A 5 73.88 22.65 16.38
N THR A 6 73.40 23.01 15.18
CA THR A 6 73.65 24.33 14.59
C THR A 6 72.47 25.29 14.78
N LYS A 7 72.76 26.59 14.90
CA LYS A 7 71.74 27.66 14.98
C LYS A 7 70.76 27.60 13.79
N HIS A 8 71.22 27.18 12.61
CA HIS A 8 70.41 27.03 11.40
C HIS A 8 69.49 25.80 11.48
N LYS A 9 70.00 24.64 11.95
CA LYS A 9 69.15 23.45 12.20
C LYS A 9 68.04 23.77 13.20
N LYS A 10 68.35 24.44 14.31
CA LYS A 10 67.34 24.89 15.30
C LYS A 10 66.28 25.81 14.67
N LYS A 11 66.70 26.89 13.99
CA LYS A 11 65.76 27.81 13.31
C LYS A 11 64.88 27.11 12.27
N SER A 12 65.46 26.23 11.44
CA SER A 12 64.73 25.46 10.44
C SER A 12 63.67 24.55 11.08
N MET A 13 64.04 23.79 12.12
CA MET A 13 63.12 22.95 12.90
C MET A 13 61.96 23.77 13.51
N THR A 14 62.24 24.96 14.06
CA THR A 14 61.20 25.83 14.60
C THR A 14 60.24 26.32 13.51
N ILE A 15 60.76 26.72 12.34
CA ILE A 15 59.93 27.19 11.22
C ILE A 15 59.08 26.06 10.64
N THR A 16 59.63 24.85 10.45
CA THR A 16 58.86 23.71 9.93
C THR A 16 57.77 23.27 10.90
N VAL A 17 58.04 23.23 12.21
CA VAL A 17 57.02 22.91 13.24
C VAL A 17 55.89 23.95 13.22
N ILE A 18 56.20 25.25 13.21
CA ILE A 18 55.19 26.31 13.14
C ILE A 18 54.33 26.16 11.87
N LEU A 19 54.96 25.91 10.71
CA LEU A 19 54.25 25.74 9.44
C LEU A 19 53.33 24.50 9.45
N HIS A 20 53.76 23.37 10.03
CA HIS A 20 52.90 22.19 10.15
C HIS A 20 51.75 22.39 11.15
N VAL A 21 51.96 23.14 12.24
CA VAL A 21 50.89 23.53 13.18
C VAL A 21 49.85 24.43 12.51
N ILE A 22 50.28 25.40 11.69
CA ILE A 22 49.37 26.26 10.92
C ILE A 22 48.57 25.43 9.90
N ILE A 23 49.20 24.49 9.19
CA ILE A 23 48.51 23.59 8.25
C ILE A 23 47.51 22.69 8.99
N LEU A 24 47.87 22.14 10.17
CA LEU A 24 46.93 21.37 10.99
C LEU A 24 45.72 22.21 11.42
N ILE A 25 45.92 23.44 11.91
CA ILE A 25 44.83 24.34 12.28
C ILE A 25 43.91 24.64 11.09
N LEU A 26 44.49 24.86 9.90
CA LEU A 26 43.71 25.08 8.66
C LEU A 26 42.92 23.82 8.28
N LEU A 27 43.52 22.63 8.35
CA LEU A 27 42.83 21.36 8.10
C LEU A 27 41.73 21.08 9.13
N PHE A 28 41.89 21.47 10.40
CA PHE A 28 40.83 21.40 11.40
C PHE A 28 39.68 22.37 11.10
N TYR A 29 39.98 23.59 10.63
CA TYR A 29 38.96 24.61 10.34
C TYR A 29 38.17 24.36 9.04
N VAL A 30 38.81 23.74 8.04
CA VAL A 30 38.20 23.46 6.73
C VAL A 30 37.67 22.02 6.63
N GLY A 31 38.44 21.04 7.10
CA GLY A 31 38.23 19.61 6.86
C GLY A 31 37.29 18.90 7.83
N LEU A 32 36.92 19.50 8.97
CA LEU A 32 35.92 18.95 9.89
C LEU A 32 34.45 19.20 9.47
N THR A 33 34.22 19.65 8.24
CA THR A 33 32.88 19.82 7.65
C THR A 33 32.25 18.48 7.21
N TYR A 34 32.26 17.49 8.10
CA TYR A 34 31.52 16.25 7.93
C TYR A 34 30.02 16.54 8.05
N LEU A 35 29.26 16.25 7.00
CA LEU A 35 27.80 16.31 7.05
C LEU A 35 27.30 15.08 7.82
N ASP A 36 27.13 15.25 9.13
CA ASP A 36 26.35 14.34 9.97
C ASP A 36 24.97 14.99 10.25
N PRO A 37 23.84 14.34 9.89
CA PRO A 37 23.74 13.08 9.16
C PRO A 37 24.12 13.23 7.67
N PRO A 38 24.60 12.15 7.03
CA PRO A 38 24.80 12.11 5.58
C PRO A 38 23.48 12.35 4.84
N PRO A 39 23.50 12.97 3.65
CA PRO A 39 22.30 13.48 2.97
C PRO A 39 21.23 12.40 2.81
N GLU A 40 20.05 12.65 3.39
CA GLU A 40 18.94 11.70 3.36
C GLU A 40 18.39 11.57 1.95
N ASN A 41 18.82 10.52 1.25
CA ASN A 41 18.34 10.14 -0.08
C ASN A 41 16.94 9.48 0.05
N GLY A 42 15.97 10.25 0.53
CA GLY A 42 14.56 9.87 0.52
C GLY A 42 14.08 9.70 -0.92
N ILE A 43 13.46 8.58 -1.23
CA ILE A 43 12.68 8.44 -2.47
C ILE A 43 11.35 9.14 -2.22
N ALA A 44 11.01 10.09 -3.10
CA ALA A 44 9.73 10.80 -3.04
C ALA A 44 8.55 9.81 -3.02
N VAL A 45 7.51 10.18 -2.27
CA VAL A 45 6.26 9.42 -2.18
C VAL A 45 5.35 9.85 -3.32
N ASN A 46 4.64 8.92 -3.93
CA ASN A 46 3.64 9.20 -4.95
C ASN A 46 2.52 10.12 -4.41
N PHE A 47 2.08 11.09 -5.22
CA PHE A 47 0.95 11.96 -4.90
C PHE A 47 -0.37 11.19 -4.93
N GLY A 48 -1.26 11.44 -3.98
CA GLY A 48 -2.62 10.93 -4.04
C GLY A 48 -3.50 11.44 -2.91
N THR A 49 -4.81 11.38 -3.09
CA THR A 49 -5.78 11.95 -2.13
C THR A 49 -6.22 10.99 -1.02
N ILE A 50 -6.03 9.68 -1.18
CA ILE A 50 -6.45 8.65 -0.20
C ILE A 50 -5.46 7.47 -0.14
N GLU A 51 -5.58 6.61 0.88
CA GLU A 51 -4.64 5.49 1.14
C GLU A 51 -4.75 4.30 0.17
N THR A 52 -5.85 4.22 -0.60
CA THR A 52 -6.18 3.10 -1.51
C THR A 52 -6.63 3.60 -2.86
N GLY A 53 -6.20 2.97 -3.95
CA GLY A 53 -6.54 3.44 -5.30
C GLY A 53 -6.19 2.45 -6.39
N SER A 54 -6.71 2.71 -7.60
CA SER A 54 -6.66 1.79 -8.73
C SER A 54 -6.53 2.56 -10.05
N GLY A 55 -5.41 2.41 -10.75
CA GLY A 55 -5.27 2.92 -12.12
C GLY A 55 -3.84 3.30 -12.50
N ASN A 56 -3.69 3.85 -13.71
CA ASN A 56 -2.40 4.14 -14.34
C ASN A 56 -2.27 5.61 -14.79
N ILE A 57 -3.15 6.50 -14.32
CA ILE A 57 -3.22 7.89 -14.78
C ILE A 57 -3.21 8.81 -13.56
N GLN A 58 -2.00 9.27 -13.20
CA GLN A 58 -1.77 10.19 -12.10
C GLN A 58 -2.47 11.55 -12.31
N PRO A 59 -3.37 11.96 -11.41
CA PRO A 59 -3.77 13.35 -11.25
C PRO A 59 -2.60 14.17 -10.70
N THR A 60 -2.27 15.30 -11.34
CA THR A 60 -1.30 16.28 -10.83
C THR A 60 -1.92 17.33 -9.89
N GLU A 61 -3.24 17.27 -9.75
CA GLU A 61 -4.08 18.05 -8.84
C GLU A 61 -5.06 17.08 -8.17
N PRO A 62 -5.55 17.34 -6.96
CA PRO A 62 -6.46 16.42 -6.28
C PRO A 62 -7.79 16.26 -7.04
N ILE A 63 -8.37 15.06 -7.04
CA ILE A 63 -9.58 14.72 -7.81
C ILE A 63 -10.87 15.06 -7.05
N LYS A 64 -11.97 15.37 -7.75
CA LYS A 64 -13.25 15.68 -7.08
C LYS A 64 -13.90 14.41 -6.52
N ALA A 65 -13.99 14.33 -5.20
CA ALA A 65 -14.67 13.23 -4.50
C ALA A 65 -16.19 13.39 -4.55
N ALA A 66 -16.79 13.13 -5.73
CA ALA A 66 -18.23 13.16 -5.95
C ALA A 66 -18.76 11.75 -6.26
N PRO A 67 -19.75 11.23 -5.50
CA PRO A 67 -20.47 10.02 -5.89
C PRO A 67 -21.08 10.18 -7.28
N LYS A 68 -20.82 9.23 -8.18
CA LYS A 68 -21.65 9.08 -9.38
C LYS A 68 -23.02 8.60 -8.92
N GLU A 69 -24.03 9.44 -9.06
CA GLU A 69 -25.41 9.06 -8.88
C GLU A 69 -25.80 8.06 -9.99
N THR A 70 -25.83 6.77 -9.64
CA THR A 70 -26.21 5.70 -10.56
C THR A 70 -27.71 5.73 -10.78
N THR A 71 -28.18 6.59 -11.70
CA THR A 71 -29.56 6.54 -12.20
C THR A 71 -29.83 5.12 -12.70
N PRO A 72 -30.80 4.37 -12.14
CA PRO A 72 -31.11 3.03 -12.63
C PRO A 72 -31.63 3.12 -14.07
N PRO A 73 -31.27 2.17 -14.96
CA PRO A 73 -31.77 2.17 -16.33
C PRO A 73 -33.30 2.04 -16.35
N PRO A 74 -34.00 2.70 -17.29
CA PRO A 74 -35.46 2.63 -17.36
C PRO A 74 -35.91 1.19 -17.61
N VAL A 75 -36.82 0.71 -16.77
CA VAL A 75 -37.42 -0.63 -16.92
C VAL A 75 -38.24 -0.65 -18.20
N SER A 76 -37.80 -1.44 -19.19
CA SER A 76 -38.56 -1.69 -20.41
C SER A 76 -39.82 -2.50 -20.07
N GLN A 77 -40.95 -1.81 -19.90
CA GLN A 77 -42.24 -2.44 -19.71
C GLN A 77 -42.68 -3.07 -21.04
N SER A 78 -42.70 -4.40 -21.09
CA SER A 78 -43.22 -5.14 -22.24
C SER A 78 -44.70 -4.84 -22.42
N LYS A 79 -45.07 -4.36 -23.61
CA LYS A 79 -46.45 -4.02 -23.98
C LYS A 79 -47.26 -5.31 -24.17
N THR A 80 -47.90 -5.79 -23.12
CA THR A 80 -48.95 -6.82 -23.23
C THR A 80 -50.28 -6.16 -23.56
N GLU A 81 -50.80 -6.45 -24.73
CA GLU A 81 -52.07 -5.92 -25.24
C GLU A 81 -53.23 -6.81 -24.79
N ILE A 82 -54.05 -6.33 -23.85
CA ILE A 82 -55.36 -6.91 -23.54
C ILE A 82 -56.40 -5.80 -23.67
N LYS A 83 -57.45 -6.10 -24.42
CA LYS A 83 -58.50 -5.18 -24.86
C LYS A 83 -59.76 -5.46 -24.05
N GLU A 84 -60.22 -4.50 -23.25
CA GLU A 84 -61.59 -4.50 -22.75
C GLU A 84 -62.13 -3.08 -22.55
N GLU A 85 -63.43 -2.96 -22.36
CA GLU A 85 -64.20 -1.84 -22.89
C GLU A 85 -65.15 -1.23 -21.84
N ILE A 86 -64.80 -0.01 -21.41
CA ILE A 86 -65.71 1.11 -21.08
C ILE A 86 -66.61 1.04 -19.80
N VAL A 87 -66.94 2.24 -19.31
CA VAL A 87 -68.06 2.59 -18.39
C VAL A 87 -67.94 2.28 -16.87
N THR A 88 -67.68 3.37 -16.13
CA THR A 88 -68.15 3.77 -14.78
C THR A 88 -67.96 2.86 -13.56
N GLN A 89 -67.02 3.30 -12.72
CA GLN A 89 -67.19 3.46 -11.27
C GLN A 89 -68.62 3.89 -10.88
N ASP A 90 -69.22 3.18 -9.92
CA ASP A 90 -70.25 3.72 -9.03
C ASP A 90 -70.08 3.12 -7.62
N VAL A 91 -70.55 3.81 -6.58
CA VAL A 91 -70.27 3.48 -5.17
C VAL A 91 -71.51 3.69 -4.32
N GLU A 92 -72.02 2.63 -3.66
CA GLU A 92 -72.68 2.81 -2.35
C GLU A 92 -72.78 1.53 -1.50
N ASP A 93 -72.63 1.78 -0.19
CA ASP A 93 -73.05 1.13 1.06
C ASP A 93 -73.44 -0.38 1.23
N ALA A 94 -73.59 -0.74 2.51
CA ALA A 94 -73.94 -2.06 3.03
C ALA A 94 -75.33 -1.99 3.76
N PRO A 95 -75.73 -2.89 4.70
CA PRO A 95 -75.27 -4.24 5.07
C PRO A 95 -76.47 -5.26 5.15
N VAL A 96 -76.44 -6.21 6.11
CA VAL A 96 -77.63 -6.82 6.80
C VAL A 96 -78.27 -8.16 6.27
N ILE A 97 -77.68 -9.29 6.72
CA ILE A 97 -78.28 -10.29 7.68
C ILE A 97 -79.28 -11.42 7.23
N LYS A 98 -79.01 -12.68 7.71
CA LYS A 98 -79.88 -13.91 7.80
C LYS A 98 -80.24 -14.61 6.45
N LYS A 99 -80.61 -15.90 6.29
CA LYS A 99 -80.74 -17.20 7.05
C LYS A 99 -81.05 -18.33 6.02
N GLU A 100 -80.96 -19.67 6.20
CA GLU A 100 -80.26 -20.62 7.10
C GLU A 100 -80.47 -22.10 6.60
N LYS A 101 -79.55 -23.05 6.91
CA LYS A 101 -79.73 -24.55 6.88
C LYS A 101 -79.95 -25.26 5.51
N LYS A 102 -79.71 -26.58 5.30
CA LYS A 102 -78.84 -27.62 5.94
C LYS A 102 -78.93 -29.01 5.21
N LYS A 103 -77.79 -29.72 5.00
CA LYS A 103 -77.62 -31.15 4.58
C LYS A 103 -78.13 -31.54 3.16
N GLU A 104 -77.67 -32.59 2.47
CA GLU A 104 -76.58 -33.60 2.63
C GLU A 104 -75.86 -33.74 1.23
N VAL A 105 -75.20 -34.79 0.69
CA VAL A 105 -74.96 -36.23 1.01
C VAL A 105 -73.45 -36.59 0.96
N GLN A 106 -73.01 -37.63 0.22
CA GLN A 106 -71.63 -38.15 0.14
C GLN A 106 -71.35 -38.85 -1.22
N LYS A 107 -70.08 -39.27 -1.44
CA LYS A 107 -69.49 -40.04 -2.57
C LYS A 107 -69.23 -39.24 -3.86
N GLU A 108 -68.15 -39.48 -4.62
CA GLU A 108 -67.01 -40.41 -4.45
C GLU A 108 -65.70 -39.84 -5.04
N THR A 109 -64.54 -40.36 -4.63
CA THR A 109 -63.20 -39.93 -5.09
C THR A 109 -62.81 -40.55 -6.43
N PRO A 110 -61.94 -39.89 -7.21
CA PRO A 110 -60.57 -40.42 -7.30
C PRO A 110 -59.46 -39.36 -7.19
N VAL A 111 -58.25 -39.83 -6.86
CA VAL A 111 -57.03 -39.04 -6.61
C VAL A 111 -56.47 -38.41 -7.88
N LYS A 112 -55.93 -37.19 -7.77
CA LYS A 112 -54.84 -36.71 -8.64
C LYS A 112 -53.85 -35.88 -7.82
N GLU A 113 -52.56 -36.01 -8.14
CA GLU A 113 -51.45 -35.51 -7.34
C GLU A 113 -51.26 -34.00 -7.46
N GLN A 114 -50.78 -33.34 -6.39
CA GLN A 114 -50.28 -31.97 -6.42
C GLN A 114 -48.99 -31.87 -5.59
N PRO A 115 -47.85 -31.39 -6.15
CA PRO A 115 -46.55 -31.43 -5.46
C PRO A 115 -46.39 -30.49 -4.25
N LYS A 116 -45.40 -30.83 -3.42
CA LYS A 116 -44.93 -30.10 -2.23
C LYS A 116 -44.78 -28.58 -2.44
N GLU A 117 -45.17 -27.82 -1.42
CA GLU A 117 -44.66 -26.45 -1.22
C GLU A 117 -43.14 -26.47 -1.02
N THR A 118 -42.44 -25.53 -1.66
CA THR A 118 -41.03 -25.20 -1.38
C THR A 118 -40.95 -23.90 -0.56
N PRO A 119 -39.94 -23.77 0.33
CA PRO A 119 -39.94 -22.71 1.34
C PRO A 119 -39.68 -21.31 0.76
N LYS A 120 -40.26 -20.29 1.41
CA LYS A 120 -39.95 -18.88 1.12
C LYS A 120 -38.45 -18.61 1.27
N LYS A 121 -37.84 -18.07 0.22
CA LYS A 121 -36.46 -17.59 0.22
C LYS A 121 -36.35 -16.34 1.13
N PRO A 122 -35.41 -16.26 2.09
CA PRO A 122 -35.22 -15.05 2.89
C PRO A 122 -34.76 -13.86 2.05
N ASP A 123 -35.11 -12.65 2.47
CA ASP A 123 -34.68 -11.41 1.83
C ASP A 123 -33.14 -11.28 1.81
N PRO A 124 -32.56 -10.78 0.71
CA PRO A 124 -31.13 -10.57 0.63
C PRO A 124 -30.71 -9.46 1.59
N LYS A 125 -29.95 -9.81 2.63
CA LYS A 125 -29.13 -8.82 3.33
C LYS A 125 -28.08 -8.29 2.35
N PRO A 126 -27.73 -6.99 2.39
CA PRO A 126 -26.67 -6.44 1.54
C PRO A 126 -25.37 -7.24 1.71
N ASP A 127 -24.71 -7.57 0.60
CA ASP A 127 -23.37 -8.13 0.64
C ASP A 127 -22.42 -7.11 1.28
N LYS A 128 -21.57 -7.57 2.22
CA LYS A 128 -20.70 -6.67 3.00
C LYS A 128 -19.81 -5.80 2.12
N THR A 129 -19.38 -6.33 0.98
CA THR A 129 -18.64 -5.62 -0.06
C THR A 129 -19.32 -4.32 -0.51
N THR A 130 -20.65 -4.28 -0.55
CA THR A 130 -21.43 -3.09 -0.92
C THR A 130 -21.46 -2.04 0.20
N THR A 131 -21.60 -2.47 1.47
CA THR A 131 -21.56 -1.57 2.62
C THR A 131 -20.15 -1.03 2.90
N ASP A 132 -19.11 -1.84 2.67
CA ASP A 132 -17.71 -1.45 2.88
C ASP A 132 -17.28 -0.43 1.82
N ALA A 133 -17.64 -0.65 0.54
CA ALA A 133 -17.42 0.32 -0.53
C ALA A 133 -18.16 1.66 -0.27
N LEU A 134 -19.41 1.61 0.21
CA LEU A 134 -20.17 2.81 0.57
C LEU A 134 -19.54 3.55 1.76
N SER A 135 -19.05 2.81 2.76
CA SER A 135 -18.42 3.37 3.96
C SER A 135 -17.09 4.05 3.66
N ASN A 136 -16.30 3.50 2.73
CA ASN A 136 -15.07 4.15 2.25
C ASN A 136 -15.37 5.42 1.45
N LEU A 137 -16.42 5.43 0.62
CA LEU A 137 -16.86 6.61 -0.13
C LEU A 137 -17.37 7.74 0.79
N ILE A 138 -18.05 7.40 1.88
CA ILE A 138 -18.60 8.38 2.85
C ILE A 138 -17.49 9.01 3.72
N ASN A 139 -16.44 8.25 4.06
CA ASN A 139 -15.35 8.71 4.92
C ASN A 139 -14.14 9.28 4.16
N ALA A 140 -14.17 9.33 2.83
CA ALA A 140 -13.10 9.94 2.04
C ALA A 140 -12.97 11.45 2.34
N PRO A 141 -11.74 11.99 2.46
CA PRO A 141 -11.53 13.44 2.58
C PRO A 141 -12.10 14.14 1.35
N LYS A 142 -12.96 15.14 1.58
CA LYS A 142 -13.63 15.88 0.51
C LYS A 142 -12.62 16.79 -0.21
N SER A 143 -12.20 16.35 -1.39
CA SER A 143 -11.45 17.15 -2.34
C SER A 143 -12.39 17.78 -3.36
N ASP A 144 -12.20 19.08 -3.61
CA ASP A 144 -12.95 19.87 -4.59
C ASP A 144 -12.28 19.98 -5.97
N GLY A 145 -11.05 19.47 -6.12
CA GLY A 145 -10.18 19.71 -7.28
C GLY A 145 -10.65 19.08 -8.59
N THR A 146 -10.23 19.65 -9.72
CA THR A 146 -10.85 19.44 -11.04
C THR A 146 -10.26 18.32 -11.89
N ALA A 147 -9.24 17.62 -11.41
CA ALA A 147 -8.52 16.63 -12.20
C ALA A 147 -9.36 15.39 -12.55
N LYS A 148 -8.95 14.72 -13.64
CA LYS A 148 -9.51 13.44 -14.10
C LYS A 148 -8.38 12.42 -14.22
N GLY A 149 -8.40 11.42 -13.36
CA GLY A 149 -7.42 10.36 -13.28
C GLY A 149 -7.72 9.46 -12.08
N SER A 150 -6.88 8.46 -11.90
CA SER A 150 -6.86 7.54 -10.77
C SER A 150 -5.55 6.76 -10.89
N GLU A 151 -4.71 6.84 -9.88
CA GLU A 151 -3.48 6.05 -9.75
C GLU A 151 -3.59 5.12 -8.53
N GLY A 152 -2.96 3.95 -8.62
CA GLY A 152 -2.86 3.02 -7.52
C GLY A 152 -2.86 1.56 -7.96
N ASN A 153 -2.33 0.71 -7.06
CA ASN A 153 -2.09 -0.70 -7.29
C ASN A 153 -3.01 -1.65 -6.49
N ASP A 154 -4.16 -1.14 -6.00
CA ASP A 154 -5.21 -1.93 -5.34
C ASP A 154 -6.42 -2.12 -6.29
N ASP A 155 -7.36 -2.98 -5.91
CA ASP A 155 -8.61 -3.25 -6.66
C ASP A 155 -9.74 -2.23 -6.37
N THR A 156 -9.47 -1.17 -5.60
CA THR A 156 -10.45 -0.17 -5.13
C THR A 156 -10.26 1.18 -5.80
N ALA A 157 -11.35 1.74 -6.34
CA ALA A 157 -11.35 3.06 -6.99
C ALA A 157 -10.87 4.17 -6.04
N GLY A 158 -9.95 5.00 -6.53
CA GLY A 158 -9.25 5.99 -5.71
C GLY A 158 -7.95 6.45 -6.34
N ASP A 159 -7.41 7.54 -5.80
CA ASP A 159 -6.10 8.07 -6.16
C ASP A 159 -5.14 7.89 -4.97
N LYS A 160 -4.26 6.88 -5.08
CA LYS A 160 -3.50 6.31 -3.98
C LYS A 160 -2.22 7.09 -3.73
N GLY A 161 -2.04 7.66 -2.55
CA GLY A 161 -0.75 8.28 -2.22
C GLY A 161 -0.78 9.18 -1.00
N ASN A 162 0.14 10.15 -1.00
CA ASN A 162 0.20 11.22 -0.01
C ASN A 162 -0.24 12.54 -0.66
N PRO A 163 -1.11 13.37 -0.05
CA PRO A 163 -1.42 14.70 -0.55
C PRO A 163 -0.19 15.62 -0.67
N ASP A 164 0.84 15.40 0.15
CA ASP A 164 2.14 16.09 0.08
C ASP A 164 3.17 15.36 -0.82
N GLY A 165 2.72 14.42 -1.66
CA GLY A 165 3.57 13.60 -2.54
C GLY A 165 3.96 14.27 -3.87
N ASP A 166 4.90 13.65 -4.58
CA ASP A 166 5.32 14.01 -5.93
C ASP A 166 4.53 13.19 -6.96
N PRO A 167 3.76 13.81 -7.89
CA PRO A 167 3.07 13.11 -8.98
C PRO A 167 4.00 12.31 -9.91
N ASN A 168 5.31 12.57 -9.90
CA ASN A 168 6.29 11.84 -10.73
C ASN A 168 6.86 10.60 -10.01
N ALA A 169 6.63 10.46 -8.71
CA ALA A 169 7.14 9.35 -7.92
C ALA A 169 6.31 8.09 -8.10
N LYS A 170 6.97 6.93 -8.14
CA LYS A 170 6.33 5.61 -8.37
C LYS A 170 6.23 4.74 -7.11
N SER A 171 6.19 5.37 -5.93
CA SER A 171 6.24 4.67 -4.64
C SER A 171 5.22 5.25 -3.67
N TYR A 172 4.10 4.56 -3.47
CA TYR A 172 3.09 4.93 -2.47
C TYR A 172 3.62 4.84 -1.03
N TYR A 173 4.68 4.06 -0.81
CA TYR A 173 5.30 3.86 0.50
C TYR A 173 6.63 4.60 0.55
N GLY A 174 6.74 5.53 1.50
CA GLY A 174 7.96 6.27 1.74
C GLY A 174 9.10 5.36 2.18
N THR A 175 10.29 5.60 1.62
CA THR A 175 11.52 4.92 2.02
C THR A 175 12.09 5.51 3.31
N GLY A 176 11.27 5.57 4.36
CA GLY A 176 11.76 5.82 5.70
C GLY A 176 12.85 4.80 6.04
N LYS A 177 13.95 5.28 6.63
CA LYS A 177 14.84 4.42 7.41
C LYS A 177 13.94 3.64 8.37
N GLY A 178 14.07 2.31 8.39
CA GLY A 178 13.22 1.47 9.25
C GLY A 178 13.28 1.88 10.71
N LEU A 179 12.26 1.50 11.50
CA LEU A 179 12.07 1.94 12.91
C LEU A 179 13.21 1.54 13.88
N ASP A 180 14.26 0.88 13.40
CA ASP A 180 15.50 0.58 14.12
C ASP A 180 16.58 1.66 13.94
N GLY A 181 16.41 2.60 13.02
CA GLY A 181 17.40 3.64 12.67
C GLY A 181 18.63 3.14 11.90
N ASP A 182 18.86 1.83 11.81
CA ASP A 182 20.12 1.23 11.34
C ASP A 182 20.40 1.35 9.82
N GLY A 183 19.49 1.97 9.05
CA GLY A 183 19.68 2.29 7.63
C GLY A 183 19.80 1.10 6.66
N ASN A 184 19.95 -0.12 7.18
CA ASN A 184 20.11 -1.36 6.41
C ASN A 184 18.83 -1.80 5.68
N TYR A 185 17.69 -1.13 5.89
CA TYR A 185 16.49 -1.33 5.09
C TYR A 185 15.63 -0.07 5.01
N LEU A 186 14.86 -0.01 3.94
CA LEU A 186 13.93 1.05 3.56
C LEU A 186 12.54 0.44 3.41
N LEU A 187 11.75 0.51 4.49
CA LEU A 187 10.38 -0.01 4.56
C LEU A 187 9.62 0.83 5.60
N GLY A 188 8.93 1.88 5.13
CA GLY A 188 8.23 2.83 6.00
C GLY A 188 7.23 2.17 6.96
N GLY A 189 7.10 2.72 8.17
CA GLY A 189 6.18 2.24 9.19
C GLY A 189 6.56 0.93 9.89
N ARG A 190 7.63 0.23 9.47
CA ARG A 190 7.98 -1.09 10.01
C ARG A 190 9.34 -1.19 10.69
N LYS A 191 9.39 -2.12 11.65
CA LYS A 191 10.54 -2.58 12.44
C LYS A 191 10.91 -4.01 12.03
N ALA A 192 12.18 -4.28 11.81
CA ALA A 192 12.69 -5.61 11.46
C ALA A 192 13.00 -6.42 12.74
N LEU A 193 12.04 -7.26 13.14
CA LEU A 193 12.10 -8.12 14.33
C LEU A 193 13.20 -9.20 14.25
N ASN A 194 13.53 -9.67 13.04
CA ASN A 194 14.65 -10.59 12.84
C ASN A 194 15.43 -10.24 11.56
N LYS A 195 16.75 -10.09 11.69
CA LYS A 195 17.70 -9.76 10.61
C LYS A 195 18.72 -10.90 10.47
N LYS A 196 18.30 -12.06 9.92
CA LYS A 196 19.20 -13.20 9.74
C LYS A 196 20.25 -12.90 8.66
N LYS A 197 21.52 -12.86 9.07
CA LYS A 197 22.67 -12.85 8.15
C LYS A 197 22.97 -14.28 7.69
N PHE A 198 23.52 -14.39 6.48
CA PHE A 198 24.15 -15.60 5.96
C PHE A 198 25.54 -15.20 5.44
N GLU A 199 26.55 -16.00 5.74
CA GLU A 199 27.90 -15.81 5.25
C GLU A 199 27.98 -16.11 3.74
N GLN A 200 28.95 -15.50 3.07
CA GLN A 200 29.20 -15.67 1.65
C GLN A 200 30.38 -16.62 1.43
N ASP A 201 30.17 -17.68 0.63
CA ASP A 201 31.18 -18.70 0.31
C ASP A 201 32.20 -18.21 -0.74
N CYS A 202 32.61 -16.93 -0.69
CA CYS A 202 33.47 -16.29 -1.69
C CYS A 202 34.29 -15.10 -1.18
N ASN A 203 35.47 -14.93 -1.77
CA ASN A 203 36.39 -13.82 -1.49
C ASN A 203 36.00 -12.54 -2.26
N GLU A 204 34.72 -12.15 -2.16
CA GLU A 204 34.20 -10.91 -2.75
C GLU A 204 33.58 -9.99 -1.70
N ALA A 205 33.69 -8.68 -1.93
CA ALA A 205 33.05 -7.64 -1.13
C ALA A 205 32.13 -6.76 -2.00
N GLY A 206 31.24 -6.02 -1.34
CA GLY A 206 30.36 -5.04 -1.99
C GLY A 206 29.03 -4.84 -1.29
N LYS A 207 28.30 -3.82 -1.71
CA LYS A 207 26.89 -3.60 -1.33
C LYS A 207 25.97 -4.35 -2.29
N VAL A 208 25.06 -5.15 -1.76
CA VAL A 208 23.92 -5.72 -2.48
C VAL A 208 22.63 -5.10 -1.97
N VAL A 209 21.83 -4.55 -2.87
CA VAL A 209 20.48 -4.08 -2.57
C VAL A 209 19.48 -5.10 -3.09
N VAL A 210 18.53 -5.46 -2.23
CA VAL A 210 17.47 -6.44 -2.49
C VAL A 210 16.13 -5.72 -2.39
N SER A 211 15.35 -5.73 -3.48
CA SER A 211 13.95 -5.29 -3.42
C SER A 211 13.11 -6.39 -2.79
N ILE A 212 12.22 -6.04 -1.87
CA ILE A 212 11.39 -6.98 -1.12
C ILE A 212 9.90 -6.62 -1.23
N GLU A 213 9.05 -7.65 -1.17
CA GLU A 213 7.61 -7.51 -0.86
C GLU A 213 7.34 -8.15 0.51
N VAL A 214 6.57 -7.46 1.36
CA VAL A 214 6.20 -7.89 2.72
C VAL A 214 4.68 -7.94 2.85
N ASP A 215 4.14 -8.99 3.46
CA ASP A 215 2.71 -9.11 3.74
C ASP A 215 2.28 -8.28 4.98
N ARG A 216 0.97 -8.24 5.28
CA ARG A 216 0.46 -7.63 6.53
C ARG A 216 1.12 -8.21 7.78
N ASN A 217 1.26 -9.53 7.85
CA ASN A 217 1.86 -10.25 8.99
C ASN A 217 3.31 -9.86 9.29
N GLY A 218 4.03 -9.24 8.34
CA GLY A 218 5.44 -8.88 8.46
C GLY A 218 6.41 -9.92 7.89
N LYS A 219 5.92 -10.90 7.12
CA LYS A 219 6.73 -11.90 6.43
C LYS A 219 7.13 -11.40 5.04
N VAL A 220 8.42 -11.53 4.68
CA VAL A 220 8.86 -11.32 3.30
C VAL A 220 8.31 -12.44 2.40
N ILE A 221 7.64 -12.07 1.32
CA ILE A 221 7.01 -12.98 0.34
C ILE A 221 7.75 -13.01 -1.00
N SER A 222 8.49 -11.96 -1.35
CA SER A 222 9.30 -11.84 -2.56
C SER A 222 10.62 -11.12 -2.24
N ALA A 223 11.70 -11.52 -2.90
CA ALA A 223 13.02 -10.92 -2.73
C ALA A 223 13.84 -11.00 -4.04
N THR A 224 14.16 -9.84 -4.60
CA THR A 224 14.90 -9.68 -5.86
C THR A 224 16.22 -8.95 -5.59
N PRO A 225 17.36 -9.65 -5.55
CA PRO A 225 18.67 -9.05 -5.33
C PRO A 225 19.19 -8.37 -6.60
N GLY A 226 20.22 -7.52 -6.48
CA GLY A 226 20.88 -6.89 -7.64
C GLY A 226 20.18 -5.65 -8.18
N VAL A 227 19.24 -5.06 -7.43
CA VAL A 227 18.55 -3.84 -7.85
C VAL A 227 19.41 -2.59 -7.69
N ARG A 228 18.99 -1.48 -8.32
CA ARG A 228 19.70 -0.19 -8.34
C ARG A 228 20.18 0.23 -6.94
N GLY A 229 21.49 0.44 -6.82
CA GLY A 229 22.21 0.68 -5.55
C GLY A 229 23.16 -0.46 -5.17
N THR A 230 23.04 -1.62 -5.81
CA THR A 230 24.02 -2.73 -5.75
C THR A 230 25.33 -2.33 -6.44
N THR A 231 26.48 -2.54 -5.78
CA THR A 231 27.82 -2.27 -6.32
C THR A 231 28.50 -3.51 -6.87
N ASN A 232 28.15 -4.70 -6.39
CA ASN A 232 28.65 -5.98 -6.90
C ASN A 232 27.47 -6.94 -7.14
N ASN A 233 27.39 -7.49 -8.36
CA ASN A 233 26.31 -8.37 -8.81
C ASN A 233 26.74 -9.83 -8.97
N SER A 234 27.88 -10.24 -8.36
CA SER A 234 28.30 -11.64 -8.37
C SER A 234 27.31 -12.54 -7.64
N LYS A 235 27.06 -13.72 -8.23
CA LYS A 235 26.04 -14.65 -7.72
C LYS A 235 26.30 -15.08 -6.27
N CYS A 236 27.57 -15.15 -5.86
CA CYS A 236 27.95 -15.53 -4.50
C CYS A 236 27.53 -14.51 -3.43
N LEU A 237 27.29 -13.23 -3.79
CA LEU A 237 26.73 -12.21 -2.90
C LEU A 237 25.21 -12.08 -3.06
N LEU A 238 24.69 -12.22 -4.29
CA LEU A 238 23.24 -12.10 -4.56
C LEU A 238 22.41 -13.21 -3.88
N GLU A 239 22.89 -14.46 -3.86
CA GLU A 239 22.15 -15.59 -3.27
C GLU A 239 22.09 -15.57 -1.72
N PRO A 240 23.16 -15.32 -0.94
CA PRO A 240 23.03 -15.11 0.51
C PRO A 240 22.21 -13.85 0.84
N ALA A 241 22.33 -12.76 0.08
CA ALA A 241 21.48 -11.58 0.27
C ALA A 241 19.99 -11.88 0.07
N LYS A 242 19.64 -12.66 -0.96
CA LYS A 242 18.28 -13.13 -1.21
C LYS A 242 17.76 -14.06 -0.10
N ARG A 243 18.59 -15.00 0.36
CA ARG A 243 18.27 -15.89 1.49
C ARG A 243 18.06 -15.11 2.79
N ALA A 244 18.91 -14.13 3.07
CA ALA A 244 18.81 -13.22 4.21
C ALA A 244 17.51 -12.39 4.16
N ALA A 245 17.17 -11.86 2.99
CA ALA A 245 15.94 -11.08 2.79
C ALA A 245 14.69 -11.94 3.02
N LEU A 246 14.61 -13.15 2.43
CA LEU A 246 13.48 -14.07 2.63
C LEU A 246 13.36 -14.58 4.08
N ALA A 247 14.47 -14.63 4.82
CA ALA A 247 14.50 -15.00 6.25
C ALA A 247 14.24 -13.81 7.20
N THR A 248 14.21 -12.57 6.69
CA THR A 248 13.95 -11.38 7.49
C THR A 248 12.46 -11.30 7.85
N ARG A 249 12.15 -10.95 9.12
CA ARG A 249 10.77 -10.74 9.58
C ARG A 249 10.61 -9.33 10.14
N PHE A 250 9.55 -8.66 9.72
CA PHE A 250 9.10 -7.36 10.22
C PHE A 250 7.96 -7.53 11.25
N ASN A 251 7.49 -6.44 11.84
CA ASN A 251 6.24 -6.44 12.62
C ASN A 251 5.02 -6.67 11.72
N SER A 252 3.93 -7.15 12.33
CA SER A 252 2.61 -7.08 11.71
C SER A 252 2.14 -5.63 11.63
N ASP A 253 1.40 -5.32 10.57
CA ASP A 253 0.67 -4.08 10.41
C ASP A 253 -0.62 -4.38 9.65
N ASP A 254 -1.76 -4.18 10.30
CA ASP A 254 -3.08 -4.49 9.75
C ASP A 254 -3.63 -3.35 8.88
N LYS A 255 -3.07 -2.14 9.01
CA LYS A 255 -3.39 -0.97 8.16
C LYS A 255 -2.60 -0.96 6.86
N ALA A 256 -1.40 -1.57 6.86
CA ALA A 256 -0.59 -1.75 5.67
C ALA A 256 -1.37 -2.39 4.49
N PRO A 257 -0.95 -2.21 3.23
CA PRO A 257 -1.49 -2.95 2.09
C PRO A 257 -1.31 -4.47 2.25
N ALA A 258 -2.03 -5.25 1.43
CA ALA A 258 -1.81 -6.69 1.33
C ALA A 258 -0.35 -7.05 0.96
N LYS A 259 0.32 -6.16 0.20
CA LYS A 259 1.74 -6.23 -0.14
C LYS A 259 2.38 -4.85 0.00
N GLN A 260 3.42 -4.73 0.83
CA GLN A 260 4.23 -3.52 0.95
C GLN A 260 5.59 -3.73 0.29
N ILE A 261 6.00 -2.83 -0.61
CA ILE A 261 7.29 -2.89 -1.28
C ILE A 261 8.33 -2.11 -0.47
N GLY A 262 9.55 -2.65 -0.36
CA GLY A 262 10.68 -2.00 0.28
C GLY A 262 12.02 -2.50 -0.25
N LYS A 263 13.11 -2.13 0.41
CA LYS A 263 14.47 -2.59 0.09
C LYS A 263 15.25 -2.99 1.33
N ILE A 264 16.09 -4.01 1.24
CA ILE A 264 17.14 -4.32 2.23
C ILE A 264 18.51 -4.12 1.57
N ILE A 265 19.47 -3.64 2.35
CA ILE A 265 20.83 -3.31 1.94
C ILE A 265 21.78 -4.20 2.76
N TYR A 266 22.48 -5.10 2.08
CA TYR A 266 23.54 -5.92 2.67
C TYR A 266 24.90 -5.38 2.24
N ASN A 267 25.78 -5.13 3.20
CA ASN A 267 27.18 -4.80 2.93
C ASN A 267 28.01 -6.04 3.26
N PHE A 268 28.61 -6.64 2.24
CA PHE A 268 29.58 -7.74 2.38
C PHE A 268 30.99 -7.15 2.42
N SER A 269 31.73 -7.54 3.45
CA SER A 269 33.14 -7.22 3.65
C SER A 269 33.93 -8.50 3.78
N LEU A 270 35.16 -8.52 3.29
CA LEU A 270 36.12 -9.54 3.68
C LEU A 270 36.53 -9.26 5.13
N SER A 271 36.42 -10.27 5.99
CA SER A 271 37.17 -10.32 7.24
C SER A 271 38.60 -10.76 6.93
N GLU A 272 39.56 -10.10 7.58
CA GLU A 272 40.99 -10.44 7.55
C GLU A 272 41.30 -11.63 8.48
#